data_AF-A0A938PI11-F1
#
_entry.id   AF-A0A938PI11-F1
#
_cell.length_a   1.000
_cell.length_b   1.000
_cell.length_c   1.000
_cell.angle_alpha   90.00
_cell.angle_beta   90.00
_cell.angle_gamma   90.00
#
_symmetry.space_group_name_H-M   'P 1'
#
loop_
_entity.id
_entity.type
_entity.pdbx_description
1 polymer ?
#
loop_
_entity_poly.entity_id
_entity_poly.type
_entity_poly.pdbx_seq_one_letter_code
_entity_poly.pdbx_strand_id
1 'polypeptide(L)'
;MNKKQLYLDPNLSLDSLAESLEINRNYLSKVIDHLHSVHYSIYVINFRIRRAIHLISSRHDAEVYNFEGIAKEVGFANRTTFLSAFKKYTGVTPSFS
;
A
#
# COMPACT_ATOMS: atom_id res chain seq x y z
N MET A 1 -22.35 0.82 -0.18
CA MET A 1 -21.44 0.33 0.89
C MET A 1 -20.04 0.85 0.63
N ASN A 2 -19.54 1.76 1.45
CA ASN A 2 -18.14 2.21 1.37
C ASN A 2 -17.24 1.04 1.82
N LYS A 3 -16.55 0.39 0.88
CA LYS A 3 -15.49 -0.58 1.20
C LYS A 3 -14.39 0.20 1.93
N LYS A 4 -14.28 0.05 3.24
CA LYS A 4 -13.24 0.70 4.04
C LYS A 4 -11.88 0.25 3.50
N GLN A 5 -11.09 1.18 2.97
CA GLN A 5 -9.77 0.89 2.43
C GLN A 5 -8.76 0.81 3.57
N LEU A 6 -8.82 -0.28 4.36
CA LEU A 6 -7.99 -0.50 5.55
C LEU A 6 -6.49 -0.37 5.26
N TYR A 7 -6.05 -0.71 4.04
CA TYR A 7 -4.66 -0.59 3.61
C TYR A 7 -4.13 0.85 3.60
N LEU A 8 -4.98 1.87 3.69
CA LEU A 8 -4.56 3.28 3.80
C LEU A 8 -4.12 3.66 5.22
N ASP A 9 -4.44 2.85 6.23
CA ASP A 9 -3.96 3.08 7.59
C ASP A 9 -2.47 2.68 7.69
N PRO A 10 -1.55 3.61 8.00
CA PRO A 10 -0.14 3.29 8.17
C PRO A 10 0.13 2.32 9.31
N ASN A 11 -0.77 2.23 10.29
CA ASN A 11 -0.66 1.34 11.45
C ASN A 11 -1.29 -0.05 11.20
N LEU A 12 -1.81 -0.32 10.00
CA LEU A 12 -2.43 -1.61 9.69
C LEU A 12 -1.44 -2.77 9.85
N SER A 13 -1.66 -3.57 10.88
CA SER A 13 -0.94 -4.82 11.15
C SER A 13 -1.80 -6.04 10.81
N LEU A 14 -1.16 -7.20 10.63
CA LEU A 14 -1.87 -8.46 10.44
C LEU A 14 -2.84 -8.75 11.59
N ASP A 15 -2.42 -8.41 12.81
CA ASP A 15 -3.22 -8.54 14.04
C ASP A 15 -4.47 -7.64 13.99
N SER A 16 -4.31 -6.34 13.69
CA SER A 16 -5.43 -5.41 13.57
C SER A 16 -6.40 -5.80 12.43
N LEU A 17 -5.88 -6.39 11.35
CA LEU A 17 -6.70 -6.87 10.24
C LEU A 17 -7.48 -8.12 10.65
N ALA A 18 -6.83 -9.08 11.33
CA ALA A 18 -7.46 -10.28 11.84
C ALA A 18 -8.59 -9.95 12.83
N GLU A 19 -8.34 -9.00 13.73
CA GLU A 19 -9.35 -8.46 14.65
C GLU A 19 -10.53 -7.81 13.90
N SER A 20 -10.26 -6.96 12.90
CA SER A 20 -11.32 -6.30 12.13
C SER A 20 -12.20 -7.25 11.29
N LEU A 21 -11.66 -8.44 10.99
CA LEU A 21 -12.33 -9.49 10.24
C LEU A 21 -12.91 -10.59 11.14
N GLU A 22 -12.70 -10.50 12.46
CA GLU A 22 -13.11 -11.50 13.45
C GLU A 22 -12.59 -12.92 13.14
N ILE A 23 -11.35 -13.02 12.63
CA ILE A 23 -10.72 -14.29 12.28
C ILE A 23 -9.39 -14.48 13.01
N ASN A 24 -8.96 -15.75 13.08
CA ASN A 24 -7.66 -16.06 13.64
C ASN A 24 -6.52 -15.51 12.78
N ARG A 25 -5.58 -14.79 13.41
CA ARG A 25 -4.38 -14.23 12.77
C ARG A 25 -3.55 -15.25 11.99
N ASN A 26 -3.33 -16.45 12.54
CA ASN A 26 -2.54 -17.49 11.88
C ASN A 26 -3.28 -18.04 10.65
N TYR A 27 -4.61 -18.17 10.76
CA TYR A 27 -5.44 -18.53 9.63
C TYR A 27 -5.35 -17.47 8.51
N LEU A 28 -5.50 -16.19 8.87
CA LEU A 28 -5.36 -15.08 7.91
C LEU A 28 -3.98 -15.06 7.22
N SER A 29 -2.89 -15.24 7.99
CA SER A 29 -1.54 -15.34 7.42
C SER A 29 -1.45 -16.45 6.39
N LYS A 30 -1.91 -17.67 6.76
CA LYS A 30 -1.89 -18.83 5.87
C LYS A 30 -2.70 -18.61 4.61
N VAL A 31 -3.87 -17.98 4.72
CA VAL A 31 -4.71 -17.66 3.57
C VAL A 31 -4.02 -16.67 2.63
N ILE A 32 -3.41 -15.60 3.16
CA ILE A 32 -2.69 -14.62 2.33
C ILE A 32 -1.48 -15.27 1.65
N ASP A 33 -0.67 -16.00 2.41
CA ASP A 33 0.50 -16.71 1.88
C ASP A 33 0.08 -17.73 0.81
N HIS A 34 -1.01 -18.46 1.02
CA HIS A 34 -1.51 -19.46 0.08
C HIS A 34 -2.10 -18.85 -1.20
N LEU A 35 -2.94 -17.81 -1.07
CA LEU A 35 -3.65 -17.23 -2.22
C LEU A 35 -2.78 -16.30 -3.07
N HIS A 36 -1.80 -15.64 -2.45
CA HIS A 36 -1.00 -14.62 -3.12
C HIS A 36 0.48 -14.98 -3.21
N SER A 37 0.91 -16.10 -2.60
CA SER A 37 2.32 -16.53 -2.55
C SER A 37 3.26 -15.43 -2.04
N VAL A 38 2.75 -14.54 -1.19
CA VAL A 38 3.48 -13.41 -0.61
C VAL A 38 3.06 -13.19 0.84
N HIS A 39 4.01 -12.71 1.64
CA HIS A 39 3.73 -12.29 3.01
C HIS A 39 2.72 -11.13 3.06
N TYR A 40 1.96 -11.07 4.15
CA TYR A 40 1.00 -9.99 4.46
C TYR A 40 1.53 -8.57 4.19
N SER A 41 2.78 -8.28 4.56
CA SER A 41 3.36 -6.95 4.34
C SER A 41 3.44 -6.59 2.86
N ILE A 42 3.84 -7.54 2.01
CA ILE A 42 3.89 -7.37 0.55
C ILE A 42 2.47 -7.25 -0.02
N TYR A 43 1.53 -8.04 0.50
CA TYR A 43 0.13 -7.96 0.11
C TYR A 43 -0.43 -6.54 0.29
N VAL A 44 -0.26 -5.93 1.47
CA VAL A 44 -0.70 -4.55 1.75
C VAL A 44 0.03 -3.54 0.88
N ILE A 45 1.37 -3.66 0.76
CA ILE A 45 2.19 -2.76 -0.08
C ILE A 45 1.67 -2.75 -1.52
N ASN A 46 1.29 -3.90 -2.09
CA ASN A 46 0.78 -3.98 -3.45
C ASN A 46 -0.51 -3.16 -3.63
N PHE A 47 -1.44 -3.18 -2.68
CA PHE A 47 -2.63 -2.32 -2.74
C PHE A 47 -2.27 -0.84 -2.68
N ARG A 48 -1.37 -0.46 -1.77
CA ARG A 48 -0.93 0.93 -1.61
C ARG A 48 -0.27 1.46 -2.89
N ILE A 49 0.60 0.67 -3.53
CA ILE A 49 1.24 1.06 -4.79
C ILE A 49 0.23 1.15 -5.93
N ARG A 50 -0.71 0.20 -6.07
CA ARG A 50 -1.75 0.28 -7.10
C ARG A 50 -2.61 1.54 -6.95
N ARG A 51 -2.94 1.92 -5.71
CA ARG A 51 -3.64 3.19 -5.43
C ARG A 51 -2.78 4.40 -5.80
N ALA A 52 -1.49 4.38 -5.46
CA ALA A 52 -0.56 5.45 -5.82
C ALA A 52 -0.46 5.65 -7.33
N ILE A 53 -0.35 4.56 -8.11
CA ILE A 53 -0.35 4.62 -9.58
C ILE A 53 -1.63 5.27 -10.09
N HIS A 54 -2.79 4.86 -9.57
CA HIS A 54 -4.06 5.46 -9.96
C HIS A 54 -4.12 6.96 -9.65
N LEU A 55 -3.68 7.40 -8.45
CA LEU A 55 -3.62 8.81 -8.08
C LEU A 55 -2.70 9.60 -9.01
N ILE A 56 -1.50 9.09 -9.27
CA ILE A 56 -0.50 9.70 -10.16
C ILE A 56 -1.07 9.83 -11.58
N SER A 57 -1.63 8.76 -12.15
CA SER A 57 -2.21 8.77 -13.50
C SER A 57 -3.46 9.65 -13.63
N SER A 58 -4.18 9.90 -12.54
CA SER A 58 -5.40 10.71 -12.54
C SER A 58 -5.16 12.22 -12.43
N ARG A 59 -3.99 12.65 -11.93
CA ARG A 59 -3.66 14.06 -11.77
C ARG A 59 -3.06 14.56 -13.09
N HIS A 60 -3.78 15.45 -13.77
CA HIS A 60 -3.36 16.03 -15.05
C HIS A 60 -2.21 17.05 -14.90
N ASP A 61 -2.10 17.66 -13.71
CA ASP A 61 -1.09 18.68 -13.42
C ASP A 61 0.18 17.99 -12.87
N ALA A 62 1.09 17.66 -13.79
CA ALA A 62 2.34 16.97 -13.54
C ALA A 62 3.40 17.81 -12.80
N GLU A 63 3.11 19.06 -12.45
CA GLU A 63 4.17 20.04 -12.16
C GLU A 63 4.83 19.89 -10.78
N VAL A 64 4.22 19.22 -9.80
CA VAL A 64 4.95 18.71 -8.63
C VAL A 64 4.27 17.46 -8.11
N TYR A 65 4.78 16.27 -8.46
CA TYR A 65 4.41 15.06 -7.72
C TYR A 65 4.93 15.19 -6.29
N ASN A 66 4.09 15.68 -5.38
CA ASN A 66 4.36 15.63 -3.94
C ASN A 66 4.30 14.16 -3.49
N PHE A 67 5.39 13.42 -3.71
CA PHE A 67 5.50 12.01 -3.33
C PHE A 67 5.38 11.81 -1.82
N GLU A 68 5.69 12.82 -1.00
CA GLU A 68 5.43 12.74 0.43
C GLU A 68 3.94 12.78 0.74
N GLY A 69 3.19 13.66 0.08
CA GLY A 69 1.73 13.72 0.16
C GLY A 69 1.08 12.44 -0.32
N ILE A 70 1.52 11.91 -1.47
CA ILE A 70 1.02 10.64 -2.02
C ILE A 70 1.36 9.47 -1.09
N ALA A 71 2.58 9.42 -0.54
CA ALA A 71 2.97 8.38 0.41
C ALA A 71 2.03 8.36 1.63
N LYS A 72 1.74 9.54 2.21
CA LYS A 72 0.79 9.67 3.32
C LYS A 72 -0.63 9.26 2.91
N GLU A 73 -1.11 9.73 1.76
CA GLU A 73 -2.46 9.43 1.25
C GLU A 73 -2.66 7.92 0.99
N VAL A 74 -1.61 7.21 0.59
CA VAL A 74 -1.66 5.77 0.33
C VAL A 74 -1.15 4.91 1.49
N GLY A 75 -1.02 5.49 2.69
CA GLY A 75 -0.76 4.74 3.93
C GLY A 75 0.69 4.33 4.18
N PHE A 76 1.67 4.94 3.49
CA PHE A 76 3.08 4.77 3.85
C PHE A 76 3.48 5.71 4.98
N ALA A 77 4.27 5.19 5.93
CA ALA A 77 4.77 5.97 7.06
C ALA A 77 5.72 7.10 6.65
N ASN A 78 6.45 6.91 5.54
CA ASN A 78 7.40 7.92 5.03
C ASN A 78 7.64 7.76 3.52
N ARG A 79 8.17 8.83 2.93
CA ARG A 79 8.51 8.92 1.50
C ARG A 79 9.54 7.88 1.06
N THR A 80 10.56 7.61 1.87
CA THR A 80 11.65 6.68 1.51
C THR A 80 11.13 5.27 1.29
N THR A 81 10.34 4.75 2.23
CA THR A 81 9.71 3.42 2.12
C THR A 81 8.76 3.35 0.93
N PHE A 82 8.01 4.41 0.67
CA PHE A 82 7.15 4.52 -0.51
C PHE A 82 7.96 4.42 -1.81
N LEU A 83 9.01 5.23 -1.99
CA LEU A 83 9.81 5.24 -3.21
C LEU A 83 10.50 3.90 -3.47
N SER A 84 11.04 3.25 -2.44
CA SER A 84 11.61 1.90 -2.55
C SER A 84 10.58 0.87 -3.02
N ALA A 85 9.38 0.88 -2.43
CA ALA A 85 8.29 -0.02 -2.81
C ALA A 85 7.77 0.27 -4.23
N PHE A 86 7.60 1.55 -4.56
CA PHE A 86 7.14 1.98 -5.87
C PHE A 86 8.12 1.57 -6.97
N LYS A 87 9.43 1.78 -6.76
CA LYS A 87 10.47 1.31 -7.67
C LYS A 87 10.48 -0.20 -7.81
N LYS A 88 10.37 -0.94 -6.71
CA LYS A 88 10.33 -2.41 -6.74
C LYS A 88 9.14 -2.94 -7.54
N TYR A 89 7.98 -2.29 -7.43
CA TYR A 89 6.76 -2.72 -8.09
C TYR A 89 6.67 -2.28 -9.56
N THR A 90 7.09 -1.06 -9.88
CA THR A 90 6.92 -0.45 -11.21
C THR A 90 8.17 -0.52 -12.08
N GLY A 91 9.34 -0.80 -11.51
CA GLY A 91 10.64 -0.66 -12.18
C GLY A 91 11.09 0.79 -12.39
N VAL A 92 10.20 1.76 -12.16
CA VAL A 92 10.47 3.18 -12.36
C VAL A 92 10.89 3.80 -11.04
N THR A 93 12.03 4.50 -11.05
CA THR A 93 12.37 5.38 -9.92
C THR A 93 11.60 6.67 -10.14
N PRO A 94 10.67 7.07 -9.25
CA PRO A 94 10.08 8.40 -9.30
C PRO A 94 11.19 9.39 -8.96
N SER A 95 11.91 9.82 -9.98
CA SER A 95 12.99 10.79 -9.88
C SER A 95 12.48 12.06 -10.52
N PHE A 96 11.93 12.94 -9.68
CA PHE A 96 11.82 14.34 -10.04
C PHE A 96 12.51 15.14 -8.93
N SER A 97 13.50 15.90 -9.38
CA SER A 97 14.36 16.85 -8.67
C SER A 97 13.57 17.90 -7.92
#